data_AF-A0A413G3E3-F1
#
_entry.id   AF-A0A413G3E3-F1
#
_cell.length_a   1.000
_cell.length_b   1.000
_cell.length_c   1.000
_cell.angle_alpha   90.00
_cell.angle_beta   90.00
_cell.angle_gamma   90.00
#
_symmetry.space_group_name_H-M   'P 1'
#
loop_
_entity.id
_entity.type
_entity.pdbx_description
1 polymer ?
#
loop_
_entity_poly.entity_id
_entity_poly.type
_entity_poly.pdbx_seq_one_letter_code
_entity_poly.pdbx_strand_id
1 'polypeptide(L)'
;MGGIRMTIGEIVGRKIKEYRKEHKITQLDFAMDTYMSVAYVSKFERGLVTNPTQATLVHIANCLGMTVEQLIHDDFADDTAVREAKTDADSELFMEWLRVYREVPEWKKRQTRVIMHALLYKEKEDTAP
;
A
#
# COMPACT_ATOMS: atom_id res chain seq x y z
N MET A 1 -14.48 17.54 -0.07
CA MET A 1 -14.19 16.94 -1.39
C MET A 1 -13.87 15.47 -1.15
N GLY A 2 -14.63 14.56 -1.74
CA GLY A 2 -14.49 13.12 -1.47
C GLY A 2 -13.09 12.63 -1.82
N GLY A 3 -12.43 11.95 -0.87
CA GLY A 3 -11.12 11.35 -1.10
C GLY A 3 -11.19 10.39 -2.28
N ILE A 4 -10.38 10.63 -3.31
CA ILE A 4 -10.29 9.78 -4.49
C ILE A 4 -9.72 8.44 -4.04
N ARG A 5 -10.57 7.41 -3.87
CA ARG A 5 -10.13 6.04 -3.67
C ARG A 5 -9.49 5.57 -4.98
N MET A 6 -8.17 5.36 -4.96
CA MET A 6 -7.49 4.74 -6.08
C MET A 6 -8.01 3.32 -6.32
N THR A 7 -8.10 2.96 -7.59
CA THR A 7 -8.48 1.63 -8.05
C THR A 7 -7.28 0.69 -7.98
N ILE A 8 -7.54 -0.62 -7.92
CA ILE A 8 -6.49 -1.64 -7.90
C ILE A 8 -5.56 -1.50 -9.11
N GLY A 9 -6.13 -1.24 -10.29
CA GLY A 9 -5.33 -1.08 -11.50
C GLY A 9 -4.45 0.17 -11.52
N GLU A 10 -4.86 1.27 -10.86
CA GLU A 10 -4.00 2.45 -10.66
C GLU A 10 -2.83 2.16 -9.71
N ILE A 11 -3.06 1.42 -8.62
CA ILE A 11 -2.01 0.98 -7.69
C ILE A 11 -0.98 0.13 -8.43
N VAL A 12 -1.45 -0.89 -9.16
CA VAL A 12 -0.61 -1.78 -9.97
C VAL A 12 0.17 -0.99 -11.03
N GLY A 13 -0.50 -0.06 -11.73
CA GLY A 13 0.12 0.77 -12.75
C GLY A 13 1.28 1.62 -12.24
N ARG A 14 1.18 2.13 -11.00
CA ARG A 14 2.31 2.82 -10.35
C ARG A 14 3.47 1.89 -10.05
N LYS A 15 3.21 0.71 -9.47
CA LYS A 15 4.26 -0.28 -9.16
C LYS A 15 5.00 -0.77 -10.41
N ILE A 16 4.28 -0.99 -11.53
CA ILE A 16 4.92 -1.29 -12.82
C ILE A 16 5.88 -0.17 -13.23
N LYS A 17 5.41 1.09 -13.18
CA LYS A 17 6.19 2.25 -13.60
C LYS A 17 7.43 2.46 -12.71
N GLU A 18 7.29 2.25 -11.41
CA GLU A 18 8.38 2.33 -10.43
C GLU A 18 9.44 1.27 -10.71
N TYR A 19 9.04 0.00 -10.79
CA TYR A 19 9.93 -1.11 -11.11
C TYR A 19 10.74 -0.85 -12.38
N ARG A 20 10.06 -0.43 -13.46
CA ARG A 20 10.76 -0.16 -14.72
C ARG A 20 11.77 0.98 -14.61
N LYS A 21 11.45 2.03 -13.87
CA LYS A 21 12.35 3.18 -13.68
C LYS A 21 13.56 2.79 -12.84
N GLU A 22 13.36 2.01 -11.79
CA GLU A 22 14.44 1.49 -10.95
C GLU A 22 15.41 0.61 -11.74
N HIS A 23 14.87 -0.27 -12.59
CA HIS A 23 15.65 -1.18 -13.43
C HIS A 23 16.12 -0.56 -14.75
N LYS A 24 15.76 0.71 -15.01
CA LYS A 24 16.11 1.47 -16.23
C LYS A 24 15.66 0.79 -17.53
N ILE A 25 14.51 0.12 -17.51
CA ILE A 25 13.93 -0.57 -18.67
C ILE A 25 12.75 0.21 -19.29
N THR A 26 12.54 0.05 -20.59
CA THR A 26 11.44 0.71 -21.31
C THR A 26 10.11 -0.02 -21.10
N GLN A 27 8.99 0.59 -21.52
CA GLN A 27 7.70 -0.10 -21.56
C GLN A 27 7.71 -1.32 -22.50
N LEU A 28 8.53 -1.27 -23.57
CA LEU A 28 8.70 -2.39 -24.50
C LEU A 28 9.41 -3.56 -23.81
N ASP A 29 10.51 -3.28 -23.11
CA ASP A 29 11.28 -4.31 -22.38
C ASP A 29 10.38 -5.02 -21.35
N PHE A 30 9.68 -4.26 -20.52
CA PHE A 30 8.75 -4.84 -19.55
C PHE A 30 7.62 -5.63 -20.21
N ALA A 31 7.08 -5.14 -21.33
CA ALA A 31 6.05 -5.86 -22.07
C ALA A 31 6.57 -7.21 -22.61
N MET A 32 7.83 -7.27 -23.05
CA MET A 32 8.47 -8.52 -23.48
C MET A 32 8.68 -9.47 -22.30
N ASP A 33 9.21 -8.98 -21.18
CA ASP A 33 9.45 -9.78 -19.97
C ASP A 33 8.16 -10.36 -19.39
N THR A 34 7.06 -9.60 -19.52
CA THR A 34 5.74 -10.00 -19.03
C THR A 34 4.87 -10.64 -20.11
N TYR A 35 5.34 -10.83 -21.35
CA TYR A 35 4.50 -11.33 -22.45
C TYR A 35 3.16 -10.57 -22.61
N MET A 36 3.17 -9.27 -22.32
CA MET A 36 2.02 -8.37 -22.46
C MET A 36 2.21 -7.47 -23.69
N SER A 37 1.14 -6.82 -24.15
CA SER A 37 1.31 -5.79 -25.19
C SER A 37 1.82 -4.49 -24.56
N VAL A 38 2.71 -3.78 -25.27
CA VAL A 38 3.20 -2.45 -24.86
C VAL A 38 2.04 -1.47 -24.63
N ALA A 39 0.99 -1.56 -25.45
CA ALA A 39 -0.21 -0.75 -25.29
C ALA A 39 -0.94 -1.04 -23.97
N TYR A 40 -0.95 -2.30 -23.52
CA TYR A 40 -1.58 -2.67 -22.25
C TYR A 40 -0.75 -2.20 -21.05
N VAL A 41 0.58 -2.35 -21.09
CA VAL A 41 1.49 -1.76 -20.11
C VAL A 41 1.30 -0.24 -20.01
N SER A 42 1.23 0.45 -21.15
CA SER A 42 0.96 1.89 -21.21
C SER A 42 -0.41 2.28 -20.63
N LYS A 43 -1.44 1.44 -20.79
CA LYS A 43 -2.76 1.68 -20.17
C LYS A 43 -2.69 1.55 -18.65
N PHE A 44 -1.97 0.56 -18.13
CA PHE A 44 -1.77 0.41 -16.69
C PHE A 44 -1.10 1.65 -16.09
N GLU A 45 0.04 2.07 -16.63
CA GLU A 45 0.81 3.18 -16.05
C GLU A 45 0.13 4.55 -16.11
N ARG A 46 -0.89 4.67 -16.96
CA ARG A 46 -1.73 5.87 -17.08
C ARG A 46 -3.01 5.77 -16.25
N GLY A 47 -3.22 4.68 -15.50
CA GLY A 47 -4.43 4.48 -14.69
C GLY A 47 -5.68 4.17 -15.51
N LEU A 48 -5.55 3.74 -16.77
CA LEU A 48 -6.70 3.42 -17.62
C LEU A 48 -7.22 1.99 -17.42
N VAL A 49 -6.43 1.15 -16.76
CA VAL A 49 -6.90 -0.15 -16.28
C VAL A 49 -7.33 0.05 -14.84
N THR A 50 -8.62 -0.14 -14.55
CA THR A 50 -9.18 0.07 -13.21
C THR A 50 -9.37 -1.25 -12.46
N ASN A 51 -9.78 -2.31 -13.15
CA ASN A 51 -10.09 -3.62 -12.57
C ASN A 51 -9.44 -4.77 -13.38
N PRO A 52 -8.13 -5.02 -13.22
CA PRO A 52 -7.45 -6.14 -13.85
C PRO A 52 -7.96 -7.49 -13.29
N THR A 53 -7.85 -8.56 -14.09
CA THR A 53 -8.25 -9.90 -13.64
C THR A 53 -7.27 -10.45 -12.60
N GLN A 54 -7.71 -11.42 -11.79
CA GLN A 54 -6.82 -12.12 -10.85
C GLN A 54 -5.61 -12.74 -11.56
N ALA A 55 -5.81 -13.34 -12.74
CA ALA A 55 -4.73 -13.93 -13.53
C ALA A 55 -3.69 -12.86 -13.94
N THR A 56 -4.16 -11.68 -14.37
CA THR A 56 -3.28 -10.54 -14.68
C THR A 56 -2.51 -10.07 -13.44
N LEU A 57 -3.15 -9.99 -12.28
CA LEU A 57 -2.51 -9.58 -11.03
C LEU A 57 -1.42 -10.58 -10.58
N VAL A 58 -1.72 -11.88 -10.60
CA VAL A 58 -0.75 -12.95 -10.28
C VAL A 58 0.44 -12.88 -11.22
N HIS A 59 0.18 -12.72 -12.52
CA HIS A 59 1.22 -12.64 -13.53
C HIS A 59 2.17 -11.46 -13.31
N ILE A 60 1.63 -10.26 -13.12
CA ILE A 60 2.43 -9.06 -12.87
C ILE A 60 3.19 -9.18 -11.55
N ALA A 61 2.56 -9.69 -10.48
CA ALA A 61 3.21 -9.88 -9.19
C ALA A 61 4.44 -10.79 -9.30
N ASN A 62 4.30 -11.91 -10.02
CA ASN A 62 5.41 -12.84 -10.27
C ASN A 62 6.55 -12.17 -11.04
N CYS A 63 6.25 -11.39 -12.09
CA CYS A 63 7.26 -10.67 -12.87
C CYS A 63 8.00 -9.62 -12.05
N LEU A 64 7.32 -8.99 -11.09
CA LEU A 64 7.92 -8.01 -10.18
C LEU A 64 8.60 -8.64 -8.95
N GLY A 65 8.57 -9.98 -8.82
CA GLY A 65 9.18 -10.69 -7.69
C GLY A 65 8.48 -10.45 -6.35
N MET A 66 7.16 -10.22 -6.36
CA MET A 66 6.37 -9.95 -5.15
C MET A 66 5.07 -10.76 -5.10
N THR A 67 4.39 -10.75 -3.96
CA THR A 67 3.06 -11.36 -3.79
C THR A 67 1.95 -10.46 -4.34
N VAL A 68 0.80 -11.05 -4.68
CA VAL A 68 -0.39 -10.26 -5.08
C VAL A 68 -0.81 -9.28 -3.99
N GLU A 69 -0.69 -9.67 -2.72
CA GLU A 69 -1.01 -8.79 -1.59
C GLU A 69 -0.11 -7.55 -1.58
N GLN A 70 1.20 -7.72 -1.77
CA GLN A 70 2.15 -6.60 -1.90
C GLN A 70 1.89 -5.76 -3.15
N LEU A 71 1.42 -6.36 -4.25
CA LEU A 71 1.13 -5.65 -5.49
C LEU A 71 -0.09 -4.71 -5.35
N ILE A 72 -1.14 -5.13 -4.64
CA ILE A 72 -2.39 -4.37 -4.54
C ILE A 72 -2.45 -3.43 -3.33
N HIS A 73 -1.46 -3.52 -2.42
CA HIS A 73 -1.37 -2.62 -1.28
C HIS A 73 -0.83 -1.25 -1.70
N ASP A 74 -1.51 -0.19 -1.26
CA ASP A 74 -1.06 1.19 -1.50
C ASP A 74 -0.15 1.64 -0.35
N ASP A 75 1.16 1.51 -0.55
CA ASP A 75 2.17 1.92 0.44
C ASP A 75 2.16 3.44 0.69
N PHE A 76 1.58 4.25 -0.21
CA PHE A 76 1.45 5.69 -0.04
C PHE A 76 0.31 6.10 0.90
N ALA A 77 -0.68 5.23 1.12
CA ALA A 77 -1.72 5.46 2.13
C ALA A 77 -1.20 5.24 3.56
N ASP A 78 -0.21 4.34 3.71
CA ASP A 78 0.45 4.08 5.00
C ASP A 78 1.46 5.20 5.34
N ASP A 79 2.12 5.80 4.34
CA ASP A 79 3.13 6.84 4.55
C ASP A 79 2.53 8.16 5.09
N THR A 80 1.24 8.45 4.79
CA THR A 80 0.48 9.53 5.43
C THR A 80 0.20 9.24 6.92
N ALA A 81 -0.19 8.01 7.27
CA ALA A 81 -0.44 7.63 8.65
C ALA A 81 0.84 7.58 9.49
N VAL A 82 1.97 7.14 8.90
CA VAL A 82 3.29 7.11 9.55
C VAL A 82 3.87 8.52 9.74
N ARG A 83 3.57 9.46 8.84
CA ARG A 83 3.96 10.88 9.01
C ARG A 83 3.20 11.54 10.15
N GLU A 84 1.91 11.29 10.29
CA GLU A 84 1.10 11.81 11.40
C GLU A 84 1.53 11.22 12.75
N ALA A 85 1.91 9.93 12.77
CA ALA A 85 2.42 9.25 13.95
C ALA A 85 3.77 9.79 14.48
N LYS A 86 4.57 10.46 13.64
CA LYS A 86 5.83 11.10 14.10
C LYS A 86 5.61 12.38 14.90
N THR A 87 4.46 13.03 14.76
CA THR A 87 4.12 14.26 15.51
C THR A 87 3.60 13.98 16.92
N ASP A 88 3.03 12.78 17.17
CA ASP A 88 2.46 12.38 18.46
C ASP A 88 3.40 11.43 19.26
N ALA A 89 4.63 11.21 18.79
CA ALA A 89 5.62 10.32 19.42
C ALA A 89 6.10 10.77 20.83
N ASP A 90 5.70 11.97 21.26
CA ASP A 90 5.92 12.50 22.61
C ASP A 90 4.73 12.25 23.57
N SER A 91 3.71 11.48 23.16
CA SER A 91 2.61 11.12 24.06
C SER A 91 3.02 9.99 25.01
N GLU A 92 2.94 10.24 26.32
CA GLU A 92 3.21 9.30 27.41
C GLU A 92 2.42 7.98 27.25
N LEU A 93 1.21 8.09 26.69
CA LEU A 93 0.33 6.97 26.35
C LEU A 93 0.90 6.08 25.24
N PHE A 94 1.59 6.66 24.25
CA PHE A 94 2.20 5.89 23.15
C PHE A 94 3.38 5.05 23.65
N MET A 95 4.16 5.57 24.60
CA MET A 95 5.28 4.85 25.20
C MET A 95 4.82 3.77 26.17
N GLU A 96 3.78 4.02 26.97
CA GLU A 96 3.15 2.99 27.82
C GLU A 96 2.57 1.86 26.96
N TRP A 97 1.94 2.22 25.84
CA TRP A 97 1.41 1.27 24.88
C TRP A 97 2.50 0.41 24.18
N LEU A 98 3.62 1.01 23.78
CA LEU A 98 4.74 0.27 23.18
C LEU A 98 5.33 -0.77 24.13
N ARG A 99 5.27 -0.54 25.45
CA ARG A 99 5.67 -1.55 26.44
C ARG A 99 4.74 -2.75 26.38
N VAL A 100 3.43 -2.53 26.45
CA VAL A 100 2.43 -3.61 26.41
C VAL A 100 2.48 -4.37 25.08
N TYR A 101 2.58 -3.68 23.95
CA TYR A 101 2.63 -4.30 22.62
C TYR A 101 3.87 -5.19 22.41
N ARG A 102 5.01 -4.82 23.00
CA ARG A 102 6.25 -5.62 22.93
C ARG A 102 6.12 -6.96 23.65
N GLU A 103 5.26 -7.05 24.66
CA GLU A 103 5.02 -8.27 25.44
C GLU A 103 3.96 -9.20 24.79
N VAL A 104 3.22 -8.72 23.78
CA VAL A 104 2.24 -9.54 23.06
C VAL A 104 2.94 -10.58 22.17
N PRO A 105 2.55 -11.86 22.20
CA PRO A 105 3.07 -12.87 21.27
C PRO A 105 2.76 -12.54 19.80
N GLU A 106 3.70 -12.78 18.90
CA GLU A 106 3.62 -12.42 17.46
C GLU A 106 2.31 -12.85 16.79
N TRP A 107 1.80 -14.04 17.12
CA TRP A 107 0.57 -14.58 16.54
C TRP A 107 -0.71 -13.81 16.93
N LYS A 108 -0.68 -12.98 17.99
CA LYS A 108 -1.76 -12.06 18.37
C LYS A 108 -1.57 -10.63 17.87
N LYS A 109 -0.34 -10.24 17.51
CA LYS A 109 -0.01 -8.86 17.09
C LYS A 109 -0.84 -8.38 15.89
N ARG A 110 -1.12 -9.28 14.94
CA ARG A 110 -1.88 -8.99 13.72
C ARG A 110 -3.33 -8.53 13.99
N GLN A 111 -3.98 -9.02 15.04
CA GLN A 111 -5.34 -8.60 15.44
C GLN A 111 -5.32 -7.29 16.22
N THR A 112 -4.32 -7.10 17.09
CA THR A 112 -4.19 -5.88 17.89
C THR A 112 -3.94 -4.63 17.05
N ARG A 113 -3.27 -4.70 15.90
CA ARG A 113 -2.98 -3.50 15.09
C ARG A 113 -4.25 -2.72 14.70
N VAL A 114 -5.32 -3.43 14.34
CA VAL A 114 -6.59 -2.83 13.89
C VAL A 114 -7.38 -2.25 15.05
N ILE A 115 -7.45 -2.98 16.18
CA ILE A 115 -8.14 -2.53 17.39
C ILE A 115 -7.41 -1.30 17.97
N MET A 116 -6.08 -1.29 17.96
CA MET A 116 -5.27 -0.21 18.52
C MET A 116 -5.36 1.07 17.71
N HIS A 117 -5.37 0.99 16.37
CA HIS A 117 -5.64 2.15 15.52
C HIS A 117 -7.04 2.72 15.78
N ALA A 118 -8.03 1.85 16.02
CA ALA A 118 -9.40 2.27 16.31
C ALA A 118 -9.60 2.86 17.72
N LEU A 119 -8.81 2.46 18.72
CA LEU A 119 -8.92 3.00 20.09
C LEU A 119 -8.20 4.33 20.26
N LEU A 120 -6.99 4.47 19.70
CA LEU A 120 -6.16 5.66 19.89
C LEU A 120 -6.61 6.87 19.06
N TYR A 121 -7.31 6.65 17.94
CA TYR A 121 -7.79 7.73 17.05
C TYR A 121 -9.26 8.11 17.27
N LYS A 122 -10.01 7.39 18.10
CA LYS A 122 -11.44 7.71 18.36
C LYS A 122 -11.62 8.85 19.36
N GLU A 123 -10.65 9.08 20.24
CA GLU A 123 -10.74 10.17 21.25
C GLU A 123 -10.51 11.57 20.66
N LYS A 124 -9.92 11.70 19.46
CA LYS A 124 -9.69 13.02 18.82
C LYS A 124 -10.94 13.62 18.16
N GLU A 125 -12.03 12.88 17.97
CA GLU A 125 -13.28 13.41 17.38
C GLU A 125 -14.24 14.03 18.41
N ASP A 126 -14.12 13.69 19.71
CA ASP A 126 -15.03 14.17 20.76
C ASP A 126 -14.52 15.39 21.57
N THR A 127 -13.33 15.92 21.24
CA THR A 127 -12.75 17.10 21.93
C THR A 127 -12.35 18.24 20.97
N ALA A 128 -13.14 18.48 19.92
CA ALA A 128 -13.08 19.73 19.17
C ALA A 128 -14.29 20.62 19.56
N PRO A 129 -14.08 21.86 20.05
CA PRO A 129 -15.17 22.79 20.34
C PRO A 129 -15.87 23.30 19.07
#